data_AF-A0A9X9SPX6-F1
#
_entry.id   AF-A0A9X9SPX6-F1
#
_cell.length_a   1.000
_cell.length_b   1.000
_cell.length_c   1.000
_cell.angle_alpha   90.00
_cell.angle_beta   90.00
_cell.angle_gamma   90.00
#
_symmetry.space_group_name_H-M   'P 1'
#
loop_
_entity.id
_entity.type
_entity.pdbx_description
1 polymer ?
#
loop_
_entity_poly.entity_id
_entity_poly.type
_entity_poly.pdbx_seq_one_letter_code
_entity_poly.pdbx_strand_id
1 'polypeptide(L)'
;MSISQGFGQYQSIIKRHQPSELFIIAGGIGIVPLMAIMEVNSHIKTTLFYSVKRQEDFVHMETLKKMSLKGNLHVFSQVGRHSEDIILREFLTKSANSVVLLGGPTGMGRTWRKRLIQQGVAHQRIYYEEFLW
;
A
#
# COMPACT_ATOMS: atom_id res chain seq x y z
N MET A 1 -22.97 -11.75 -3.89
CA MET A 1 -21.67 -11.55 -3.20
C MET A 1 -20.73 -10.83 -4.17
N SER A 2 -20.57 -9.51 -4.07
CA SER A 2 -19.79 -8.73 -5.05
C SER A 2 -18.34 -8.61 -4.62
N ILE A 3 -17.47 -9.49 -5.14
CA ILE A 3 -16.04 -9.56 -4.80
C ILE A 3 -15.20 -8.50 -5.57
N SER A 4 -15.81 -7.60 -6.35
CA SER A 4 -15.09 -6.79 -7.36
C SER A 4 -14.81 -5.32 -7.01
N GLN A 5 -15.45 -4.73 -5.99
CA GLN A 5 -15.51 -3.27 -5.90
C GLN A 5 -14.19 -2.61 -5.44
N GLY A 6 -13.48 -3.20 -4.47
CA GLY A 6 -12.22 -2.65 -3.94
C GLY A 6 -11.04 -2.75 -4.90
N PHE A 7 -10.84 -3.93 -5.49
CA PHE A 7 -9.84 -4.16 -6.54
C PHE A 7 -10.04 -3.21 -7.73
N GLY A 8 -11.30 -2.99 -8.14
CA GLY A 8 -11.63 -2.10 -9.25
C GLY A 8 -11.15 -0.67 -9.05
N GLN A 9 -11.22 -0.15 -7.83
CA GLN A 9 -10.84 1.24 -7.56
C GLN A 9 -9.33 1.45 -7.47
N TYR A 10 -8.61 0.56 -6.78
CA TYR A 10 -7.13 0.60 -6.80
C TYR A 10 -6.61 0.56 -8.23
N GLN A 11 -7.11 -0.36 -9.06
CA GLN A 11 -6.68 -0.47 -10.44
C GLN A 11 -7.07 0.75 -11.28
N SER A 12 -8.23 1.36 -11.01
CA SER A 12 -8.69 2.56 -11.72
C SER A 12 -7.76 3.76 -11.47
N ILE A 13 -7.28 3.93 -10.24
CA ILE A 13 -6.31 4.98 -9.89
C ILE A 13 -4.98 4.75 -10.61
N ILE A 14 -4.48 3.51 -10.64
CA ILE A 14 -3.24 3.16 -11.37
C ILE A 14 -3.40 3.46 -12.86
N LYS A 15 -4.50 3.01 -13.49
CA LYS A 15 -4.78 3.26 -14.91
C LYS A 15 -4.89 4.75 -15.23
N ARG A 16 -5.52 5.53 -14.35
CA ARG A 16 -5.68 6.97 -14.52
C ARG A 16 -4.35 7.72 -14.47
N HIS A 17 -3.50 7.38 -13.51
CA HIS A 17 -2.30 8.15 -13.22
C HIS A 17 -1.04 7.61 -13.89
N GLN A 18 -1.05 6.36 -14.38
CA GLN A 18 0.10 5.68 -14.99
C GLN A 18 1.40 5.92 -14.19
N PRO A 19 1.42 5.55 -12.89
CA PRO A 19 2.51 5.90 -12.01
C PRO A 19 3.79 5.15 -12.40
N SER A 20 4.93 5.81 -12.22
CA SER A 20 6.24 5.14 -12.38
C SER A 20 6.57 4.25 -11.18
N GLU A 21 5.98 4.54 -10.01
CA GLU A 21 6.19 3.79 -8.77
C GLU A 21 4.90 3.74 -7.92
N LEU A 22 4.70 2.64 -7.19
CA LEU A 22 3.67 2.50 -6.18
C LEU A 22 4.27 2.57 -4.77
N PHE A 23 3.60 3.32 -3.90
CA PHE A 23 3.92 3.36 -2.47
C PHE A 23 2.71 2.86 -1.68
N ILE A 24 2.85 1.73 -1.01
CA ILE A 24 1.73 1.01 -0.41
C ILE A 24 1.91 0.94 1.09
N ILE A 25 0.86 1.31 1.85
CA ILE A 25 0.81 1.14 3.30
C ILE A 25 -0.39 0.26 3.66
N ALA A 26 -0.10 -0.93 4.18
CA ALA A 26 -1.09 -1.95 4.52
C ALA A 26 -1.08 -2.28 6.02
N GLY A 27 -2.27 -2.48 6.57
CA GLY A 27 -2.48 -2.89 7.97
C GLY A 27 -3.44 -4.07 8.08
N GLY A 28 -3.02 -5.14 8.76
CA GLY A 28 -3.84 -6.34 8.95
C GLY A 28 -4.35 -6.90 7.62
N ILE A 29 -5.63 -7.26 7.56
CA ILE A 29 -6.25 -7.87 6.38
C ILE A 29 -6.27 -6.97 5.14
N GLY A 30 -6.06 -5.66 5.31
CA GLY A 30 -6.06 -4.69 4.21
C GLY A 30 -5.00 -4.96 3.13
N ILE A 31 -4.01 -5.82 3.43
CA ILE A 31 -3.02 -6.30 2.47
C ILE A 31 -3.61 -7.14 1.34
N VAL A 32 -4.72 -7.86 1.59
CA VAL A 32 -5.24 -8.88 0.66
C VAL A 32 -5.57 -8.32 -0.73
N PRO A 33 -6.40 -7.26 -0.88
CA PRO A 33 -6.66 -6.70 -2.21
C PRO A 33 -5.43 -6.02 -2.81
N LEU A 34 -4.53 -5.48 -1.97
CA LEU A 34 -3.29 -4.85 -2.43
C LEU A 34 -2.31 -5.89 -3.02
N MET A 35 -2.31 -7.14 -2.55
CA MET A 35 -1.51 -8.22 -3.15
C MET A 35 -1.91 -8.50 -4.60
N ALA A 36 -3.20 -8.60 -4.88
CA ALA A 36 -3.69 -8.77 -6.24
C ALA A 36 -3.29 -7.59 -7.14
N ILE A 37 -3.34 -6.37 -6.60
CA ILE A 37 -2.92 -5.16 -7.32
C ILE A 37 -1.43 -5.19 -7.64
N MET A 38 -0.58 -5.55 -6.68
CA MET A 38 0.87 -5.68 -6.89
C MET A 38 1.20 -6.79 -7.90
N GLU A 39 0.44 -7.89 -7.91
CA GLU A 39 0.65 -8.98 -8.86
C GLU A 39 0.33 -8.56 -10.30
N VAL A 40 -0.86 -7.97 -10.51
CA VAL A 40 -1.29 -7.48 -11.84
C VAL A 40 -0.40 -6.35 -12.36
N ASN A 41 0.14 -5.52 -11.46
CA ASN A 41 1.02 -4.40 -11.81
C ASN A 41 2.48 -4.69 -11.43
N SER A 42 2.93 -5.94 -11.52
CA SER A 42 4.28 -6.38 -11.12
C SER A 42 5.44 -5.77 -11.93
N HIS A 43 5.13 -5.08 -13.03
CA HIS A 43 6.08 -4.28 -13.80
C HIS A 43 6.33 -2.89 -13.20
N ILE A 44 5.49 -2.41 -12.27
CA ILE A 44 5.65 -1.12 -11.61
C ILE A 44 6.45 -1.33 -10.31
N LYS A 45 7.53 -0.56 -10.15
CA LYS A 45 8.34 -0.58 -8.92
C LYS A 45 7.47 -0.22 -7.73
N THR A 46 7.46 -1.08 -6.72
CA THR A 46 6.55 -1.00 -5.57
C THR A 46 7.32 -1.06 -4.27
N THR A 47 7.01 -0.14 -3.35
CA THR A 47 7.43 -0.20 -1.94
C THR A 47 6.22 -0.46 -1.07
N LEU A 48 6.26 -1.50 -0.24
CA LEU A 48 5.20 -1.92 0.66
C LEU A 48 5.64 -1.80 2.12
N PHE A 49 4.90 -1.03 2.90
CA PHE A 49 4.92 -1.11 4.37
C PHE A 49 3.72 -1.92 4.84
N TYR A 50 3.98 -3.09 5.43
CA TYR A 50 2.94 -3.97 5.97
C TYR A 50 3.12 -4.12 7.47
N SER A 51 2.04 -3.91 8.23
CA SER A 51 2.05 -4.09 9.69
C SER A 51 0.84 -4.88 10.18
N VAL A 52 1.06 -5.66 11.23
CA VAL A 52 0.03 -6.44 11.92
C VAL A 52 0.12 -6.25 13.42
N LYS A 53 -0.94 -6.60 14.17
CA LYS A 53 -0.92 -6.44 15.64
C LYS A 53 -0.13 -7.55 16.32
N ARG A 54 -0.19 -8.77 15.80
CA ARG A 54 0.49 -9.95 16.33
C ARG A 54 1.14 -10.74 15.20
N GLN A 55 2.16 -11.53 15.52
CA GLN A 55 2.91 -12.30 14.52
C GLN A 55 2.00 -13.26 13.72
N GLU A 56 1.03 -13.88 14.39
CA GLU A 56 0.06 -14.80 13.79
C GLU A 56 -0.96 -14.11 12.86
N ASP A 57 -1.10 -12.79 12.93
CA ASP A 57 -2.01 -12.03 12.07
C ASP A 57 -1.41 -11.81 10.66
N PHE A 58 -0.14 -12.16 10.44
CA PHE A 58 0.47 -12.10 9.13
C PHE A 58 -0.15 -13.12 8.17
N VAL A 59 -0.78 -12.61 7.10
CA VAL A 59 -1.30 -13.43 6.01
C VAL A 59 -0.39 -13.41 4.78
N HIS A 60 -0.31 -14.54 4.07
CA HIS A 60 0.33 -14.68 2.76
C HIS A 60 1.80 -14.22 2.65
N MET A 61 2.58 -14.33 3.73
CA MET A 61 3.99 -13.89 3.75
C MET A 61 4.88 -14.61 2.74
N GLU A 62 4.67 -15.92 2.53
CA GLU A 62 5.40 -16.68 1.51
C GLU A 62 5.13 -16.16 0.09
N THR A 63 3.90 -15.73 -0.20
CA THR A 63 3.55 -15.12 -1.48
C THR A 63 4.23 -13.76 -1.63
N LEU A 64 4.20 -12.91 -0.59
CA LEU A 64 4.90 -11.62 -0.60
C LEU A 64 6.42 -11.79 -0.82
N LYS A 65 7.02 -12.79 -0.18
CA LYS A 65 8.44 -13.12 -0.36
C LYS A 65 8.73 -13.52 -1.80
N LYS A 66 7.92 -14.41 -2.39
CA LYS A 66 8.04 -14.81 -3.81
C LYS A 66 7.88 -13.62 -4.76
N MET A 67 6.95 -12.70 -4.48
CA MET A 67 6.76 -11.48 -5.28
C MET A 67 7.97 -10.54 -5.18
N SER A 68 8.52 -10.37 -3.98
CA SER A 68 9.71 -9.54 -3.75
C SER A 68 10.94 -10.07 -4.50
N LEU A 69 11.14 -11.39 -4.51
CA LEU A 69 12.25 -12.04 -5.24
C LEU A 69 12.19 -11.83 -6.77
N LYS A 70 11.05 -11.48 -7.35
CA LYS A 70 10.93 -11.13 -8.78
C LYS A 70 11.51 -9.75 -9.12
N GLY A 71 11.87 -8.92 -8.13
CA GLY A 71 12.75 -7.76 -8.31
C GLY A 71 12.09 -6.37 -8.26
N ASN A 72 10.76 -6.27 -8.37
CA ASN A 72 10.05 -4.97 -8.41
C ASN A 72 9.28 -4.62 -7.12
N LEU A 73 9.34 -5.48 -6.10
CA LEU A 73 8.64 -5.27 -4.84
C LEU A 73 9.63 -5.26 -3.68
N HIS A 74 9.69 -4.13 -2.97
CA HIS A 74 10.42 -3.99 -1.72
C HIS A 74 9.44 -3.99 -0.55
N VAL A 75 9.65 -4.87 0.43
CA VAL A 75 8.69 -5.11 1.53
C VAL A 75 9.33 -4.80 2.88
N PHE A 76 8.68 -3.91 3.64
CA PHE A 76 8.92 -3.66 5.05
C PHE A 76 7.74 -4.23 5.86
N SER A 77 7.91 -5.44 6.42
CA SER A 77 6.91 -6.09 7.26
C SER A 77 7.32 -6.10 8.73
N GLN A 78 6.42 -5.75 9.65
CA GLN A 78 6.69 -5.91 11.09
C GLN A 78 5.42 -6.10 11.94
N VAL A 79 5.59 -6.62 13.15
CA VAL A 79 4.57 -6.57 14.20
C VAL A 79 4.60 -5.18 14.84
N GLY A 80 3.41 -4.59 15.06
CA GLY A 80 3.28 -3.22 15.51
C GLY A 80 3.45 -2.19 14.39
N ARG A 81 3.22 -0.92 14.72
CA ARG A 81 3.25 0.17 13.72
C ARG A 81 4.68 0.52 13.36
N HIS A 82 4.94 0.68 12.06
CA HIS A 82 6.15 1.34 11.57
C HIS A 82 6.23 2.78 12.10
N SER A 83 7.44 3.25 12.40
CA SER A 83 7.64 4.66 12.76
C SER A 83 7.22 5.56 11.59
N GLU A 84 6.52 6.65 11.91
CA GLU A 84 6.08 7.61 10.90
C GLU A 84 7.28 8.17 10.11
N ASP A 85 8.37 8.48 10.81
CA ASP A 85 9.57 9.05 10.19
C ASP A 85 10.24 8.12 9.20
N ILE A 86 10.21 6.80 9.43
CA ILE A 86 10.79 5.82 8.51
C ILE A 86 10.00 5.80 7.20
N ILE A 87 8.67 5.71 7.31
CA ILE A 87 7.80 5.68 6.13
C ILE A 87 7.91 7.00 5.36
N LEU A 88 7.94 8.14 6.05
CA LEU A 88 8.07 9.44 5.40
C LEU A 88 9.42 9.62 4.72
N ARG A 89 10.53 9.23 5.37
CA ARG A 89 11.86 9.25 4.74
C ARG A 89 11.90 8.39 3.48
N GLU A 90 11.34 7.18 3.55
CA GLU A 90 11.25 6.30 2.37
C GLU A 90 10.38 6.93 1.28
N PHE A 91 9.24 7.52 1.62
CA PHE A 91 8.35 8.20 0.67
C PHE A 91 9.05 9.36 -0.05
N LEU A 92 9.86 10.15 0.64
CA LEU A 92 10.59 11.29 0.05
C LEU A 92 11.62 10.87 -1.01
N THR A 93 12.02 9.61 -1.07
CA THR A 93 12.89 9.07 -2.12
C THR A 93 12.14 8.69 -3.40
N LYS A 94 10.80 8.70 -3.38
CA LYS A 94 9.98 8.23 -4.50
C LYS A 94 9.84 9.29 -5.58
N SER A 95 9.58 8.81 -6.80
CA SER A 95 9.26 9.67 -7.92
C SER A 95 8.06 10.58 -7.61
N ALA A 96 8.10 11.83 -8.11
CA ALA A 96 6.95 12.73 -8.11
C ALA A 96 5.73 12.15 -8.88
N ASN A 97 5.96 11.19 -9.77
CA ASN A 97 4.92 10.43 -10.47
C ASN A 97 4.45 9.18 -9.70
N SER A 98 4.69 9.10 -8.38
CA SER A 98 4.20 7.98 -7.57
C SER A 98 2.69 8.06 -7.30
N VAL A 99 2.09 6.91 -7.00
CA VAL A 99 0.73 6.79 -6.45
C VAL A 99 0.82 6.08 -5.11
N VAL A 100 0.06 6.58 -4.13
CA VAL A 100 -0.04 5.97 -2.81
C VAL A 100 -1.33 5.17 -2.70
N LEU A 101 -1.21 3.90 -2.30
CA LEU A 101 -2.34 3.02 -2.00
C LEU A 101 -2.32 2.67 -0.50
N LEU A 102 -3.44 2.90 0.17
CA LEU A 102 -3.62 2.61 1.59
C LEU A 102 -4.70 1.53 1.74
N GLY A 103 -4.46 0.54 2.61
CA GLY A 103 -5.44 -0.51 2.89
C GLY A 103 -5.33 -1.05 4.32
N GLY A 104 -6.39 -0.96 5.10
CA GLY A 104 -6.39 -1.39 6.51
C GLY A 104 -7.33 -0.58 7.39
N PRO A 105 -7.14 -0.59 8.72
CA PRO A 105 -8.04 0.06 9.66
C PRO A 105 -8.25 1.56 9.39
N THR A 106 -9.47 2.06 9.61
CA THR A 106 -9.86 3.46 9.37
C THR A 106 -8.91 4.48 9.99
N GLY A 107 -8.49 4.28 11.23
CA GLY A 107 -7.54 5.16 11.91
C GLY A 107 -6.17 5.22 11.22
N MET A 108 -5.71 4.10 10.65
CA MET A 108 -4.46 4.03 9.90
C MET A 108 -4.55 4.82 8.60
N GLY A 109 -5.59 4.55 7.79
CA GLY A 109 -5.76 5.22 6.50
C GLY A 109 -5.96 6.73 6.64
N ARG A 110 -6.74 7.18 7.63
CA ARG A 110 -6.92 8.62 7.92
C ARG A 110 -5.62 9.29 8.33
N THR A 111 -4.84 8.64 9.20
CA THR A 111 -3.53 9.16 9.64
C THR A 111 -2.59 9.32 8.45
N TRP A 112 -2.40 8.26 7.65
CA TRP A 112 -1.47 8.28 6.54
C TRP A 112 -1.89 9.23 5.43
N ARG A 113 -3.18 9.27 5.09
CA ARG A 113 -3.71 10.24 4.13
C ARG A 113 -3.37 11.67 4.56
N LYS A 114 -3.67 12.04 5.82
CA LYS A 114 -3.38 13.37 6.36
C LYS A 114 -1.88 13.69 6.30
N ARG A 115 -1.03 12.76 6.76
CA ARG A 115 0.43 12.96 6.79
C ARG A 115 1.02 13.17 5.40
N LEU A 116 0.62 12.35 4.42
CA LEU A 116 1.14 12.46 3.06
C LEU A 116 0.69 13.75 2.36
N ILE A 117 -0.55 14.19 2.59
CA ILE A 117 -1.00 15.51 2.10
C ILE A 117 -0.17 16.64 2.71
N GLN A 118 0.16 16.55 4.00
CA GLN A 118 1.03 17.53 4.66
C GLN A 118 2.46 17.56 4.07
N GLN A 119 2.90 16.46 3.45
CA GLN A 119 4.15 16.40 2.69
C GLN A 119 4.00 16.82 1.21
N GLY A 120 2.85 17.39 0.83
CA GLY A 120 2.62 17.91 -0.52
C GLY A 120 2.09 16.90 -1.53
N VAL A 121 1.74 15.68 -1.11
CA VAL A 121 1.15 14.68 -2.03
C VAL A 121 -0.26 15.11 -2.43
N ALA A 122 -0.48 15.25 -3.74
CA ALA A 122 -1.79 15.63 -4.26
C ALA A 122 -2.86 14.60 -3.87
N HIS A 123 -4.02 15.08 -3.40
CA HIS A 123 -5.13 14.24 -2.95
C HIS A 123 -5.52 13.17 -3.97
N GLN A 124 -5.54 13.49 -5.27
CA GLN A 124 -5.91 12.53 -6.31
C GLN A 124 -4.91 11.36 -6.48
N ARG A 125 -3.70 11.47 -5.93
CA ARG A 125 -2.66 10.43 -6.00
C ARG A 125 -2.61 9.54 -4.75
N ILE A 126 -3.48 9.78 -3.77
CA ILE A 126 -3.65 8.93 -2.59
C ILE A 126 -5.02 8.27 -2.66
N TYR A 127 -5.03 6.94 -2.71
CA TYR A 127 -6.26 6.17 -2.60
C TYR A 127 -6.26 5.35 -1.32
N TYR A 128 -7.37 5.43 -0.59
CA TYR A 128 -7.61 4.65 0.61
C TYR A 128 -8.95 3.96 0.50
N GLU A 129 -8.95 2.63 0.66
CA GLU A 129 -10.17 1.87 0.86
C GLU A 129 -10.42 1.66 2.35
N GLU A 130 -11.48 2.29 2.87
CA GLU A 130 -11.98 2.03 4.22
C GLU A 130 -12.59 0.63 4.28
N PHE A 131 -12.01 -0.26 5.08
CA PHE A 131 -12.64 -1.52 5.42
C PHE A 131 -13.47 -1.31 6.68
N LEU A 132 -14.80 -1.35 6.54
CA LEU A 132 -15.75 -1.34 7.65
C LEU A 132 -15.83 -2.78 8.21
N TRP A 133 -15.01 -3.12 9.20
CA TRP A 133 -15.14 -4.35 9.99
C TRP A 133 -14.96 -4.05 11.47
#